data_AF-A0A2V2AAC1-F1
#
_entry.id   AF-A0A2V2AAC1-F1
#
_cell.length_a   1.000
_cell.length_b   1.000
_cell.length_c   1.000
_cell.angle_alpha   90.00
_cell.angle_beta   90.00
_cell.angle_gamma   90.00
#
_symmetry.space_group_name_H-M   'P 1'
#
loop_
_entity.id
_entity.type
_entity.pdbx_description
1 polymer ?
#
loop_
_entity_poly.entity_id
_entity_poly.type
_entity_poly.pdbx_seq_one_letter_code
_entity_poly.pdbx_strand_id
1 'polypeptide(L)'
;MNEIQDLKDSRDQLLSEAEGLHAELLPLEAVLESEDPIEPDRKRELWDKYNELKRNFDSRNNNADLLNRKISRRENLANCDSLMVGYIEAMDNWTGDEQELNEKRQSLSTRLAQIQQQAVEDMAKARQAETDAATAYAQAVAWGDTEGEETANADAQKAAKNLTAAAEHNRRQTLMMTALEQELVTVDKYIAEAQEKHKGIERTALWLSQTVLEEQWNEAAKALFDVGGKLWANYRLLGLDQINLMKLAVPEEGENFGKWTWHELSDRSRQYSARDLVQLNSLPIPQQPENLSNPEQRKDERNEQATTEQRDLV
;
A
#
# COMPACT_ATOMS: atom_id res chain seq x y z
N MET A 1 5.84 -22.81 28.98
CA MET A 1 4.52 -22.24 28.69
C MET A 1 4.73 -21.23 27.58
N ASN A 2 3.84 -21.15 26.58
CA ASN A 2 4.02 -20.25 25.44
C ASN A 2 3.73 -18.82 25.92
N GLU A 3 4.73 -17.93 25.95
CA GLU A 3 4.57 -16.57 26.49
C GLU A 3 3.42 -15.79 25.83
N ILE A 4 3.08 -16.10 24.57
CA ILE A 4 1.91 -15.51 23.89
C ILE A 4 0.60 -15.94 24.55
N GLN A 5 0.50 -17.21 24.98
CA GLN A 5 -0.68 -17.72 25.66
C GLN A 5 -0.84 -17.07 27.03
N ASP A 6 0.25 -16.93 27.79
CA ASP A 6 0.20 -16.28 29.12
C ASP A 6 -0.27 -14.82 29.02
N LEU A 7 0.14 -14.10 27.96
CA LEU A 7 -0.35 -12.76 27.66
C LEU A 7 -1.83 -12.74 27.29
N LYS A 8 -2.31 -13.71 26.50
CA LYS A 8 -3.72 -13.86 26.14
C LYS A 8 -4.58 -14.12 27.36
N ASP A 9 -4.18 -15.05 28.20
CA ASP A 9 -4.89 -15.39 29.45
C ASP A 9 -4.98 -14.17 30.37
N SER A 10 -3.88 -13.42 30.50
CA SER A 10 -3.83 -12.19 31.31
C SER A 10 -4.75 -11.08 30.76
N ARG A 11 -4.81 -10.92 29.43
CA ARG A 11 -5.72 -9.98 28.77
C ARG A 11 -7.17 -10.37 29.00
N ASP A 12 -7.49 -11.64 28.83
CA ASP A 12 -8.86 -12.14 28.96
C ASP A 12 -9.36 -11.98 30.41
N GLN A 13 -8.47 -12.16 31.40
CA GLN A 13 -8.75 -11.81 32.78
C GLN A 13 -9.08 -10.33 32.96
N LEU A 14 -8.27 -9.41 32.40
CA LEU A 14 -8.52 -7.97 32.51
C LEU A 14 -9.85 -7.55 31.86
N LEU A 15 -10.20 -8.16 30.73
CA LEU A 15 -11.48 -7.91 30.06
C LEU A 15 -12.66 -8.41 30.90
N SER A 16 -12.55 -9.61 31.48
CA SER A 16 -13.59 -10.14 32.38
C SER A 16 -13.77 -9.27 33.62
N GLU A 17 -12.69 -8.77 34.20
CA GLU A 17 -12.75 -7.81 35.31
C GLU A 17 -13.38 -6.47 34.89
N ALA A 18 -13.08 -5.97 33.69
CA ALA A 18 -13.72 -4.77 33.14
C ALA A 18 -15.22 -4.98 32.91
N GLU A 19 -15.64 -6.13 32.37
CA GLU A 19 -17.05 -6.48 32.23
C GLU A 19 -17.78 -6.51 33.58
N GLY A 20 -17.15 -7.08 34.61
CA GLY A 20 -17.66 -7.06 35.98
C GLY A 20 -17.86 -5.63 36.51
N LEU A 21 -16.85 -4.77 36.35
CA LEU A 21 -16.93 -3.36 36.75
C LEU A 21 -17.99 -2.59 35.96
N HIS A 22 -18.15 -2.86 34.66
CA HIS A 22 -19.19 -2.27 33.84
C HIS A 22 -20.59 -2.67 34.32
N ALA A 23 -20.78 -3.93 34.69
CA ALA A 23 -22.06 -4.39 35.24
C ALA A 23 -22.42 -3.67 36.54
N GLU A 24 -21.43 -3.32 37.38
CA GLU A 24 -21.63 -2.52 38.59
C GLU A 24 -21.85 -1.02 38.32
N LEU A 25 -21.33 -0.48 37.22
CA LEU A 25 -21.52 0.92 36.81
C LEU A 25 -22.94 1.20 36.33
N LEU A 26 -23.53 0.31 35.52
CA LEU A 26 -24.86 0.47 34.93
C LEU A 26 -25.98 0.89 35.91
N PRO A 27 -26.16 0.24 37.08
CA PRO A 27 -27.19 0.67 38.02
C PRO A 27 -26.88 2.03 38.67
N LEU A 28 -25.61 2.43 38.80
CA LEU A 28 -25.24 3.74 39.30
C LEU A 28 -25.53 4.83 38.26
N GLU A 29 -25.24 4.57 36.98
CA GLU A 29 -25.58 5.47 35.86
C GLU A 29 -27.10 5.68 35.79
N ALA A 30 -27.89 4.60 35.84
CA ALA A 30 -29.34 4.69 35.82
C ALA A 30 -29.92 5.53 36.97
N VAL A 31 -29.32 5.46 38.17
CA VAL A 31 -29.73 6.29 39.31
C VAL A 31 -29.26 7.73 39.16
N LEU A 32 -28.05 7.97 38.65
CA LEU A 32 -27.51 9.33 38.48
C LEU A 32 -28.17 10.10 37.32
N GLU A 33 -28.67 9.40 36.30
CA GLU A 33 -29.36 9.96 35.14
C GLU A 33 -30.88 10.12 35.34
N SER A 34 -31.45 9.55 36.42
CA SER A 34 -32.89 9.67 36.66
C SER A 34 -33.29 11.12 37.00
N GLU A 35 -34.51 11.49 36.64
CA GLU A 35 -35.09 12.81 36.98
C GLU A 35 -35.52 12.91 38.46
N ASP A 36 -35.41 11.82 39.21
CA ASP A 36 -35.83 11.77 40.60
C ASP A 36 -34.92 12.64 41.50
N PRO A 37 -35.49 13.40 42.45
CA PRO A 37 -34.70 14.24 43.34
C PRO A 37 -33.86 13.37 44.29
N ILE A 38 -32.53 13.42 44.11
CA ILE A 38 -31.55 12.77 45.00
C ILE A 38 -31.03 13.82 46.00
N GLU A 39 -30.99 13.43 47.27
CA GLU A 39 -30.40 14.25 48.34
C GLU A 39 -28.93 14.60 48.04
N PRO A 40 -28.48 15.85 48.22
CA PRO A 40 -27.15 16.30 47.78
C PRO A 40 -25.98 15.46 48.27
N ASP A 41 -25.99 15.04 49.54
CA ASP A 41 -24.91 14.24 50.12
C ASP A 41 -24.88 12.82 49.52
N ARG A 42 -26.05 12.20 49.37
CA ARG A 42 -26.19 10.89 48.72
C ARG A 42 -25.80 10.93 47.24
N LYS A 43 -26.13 12.01 46.54
CA LYS A 43 -25.71 12.24 45.15
C LYS A 43 -24.19 12.30 45.04
N ARG A 44 -23.53 12.97 45.99
CA ARG A 44 -22.06 13.05 46.04
C ARG A 44 -21.41 11.68 46.25
N GLU A 45 -21.92 10.89 47.19
CA GLU A 45 -21.42 9.53 47.44
C GLU A 45 -21.58 8.61 46.21
N LEU A 46 -22.72 8.70 45.52
CA LEU A 46 -22.96 7.95 44.28
C LEU A 46 -21.97 8.36 43.18
N TRP A 47 -21.69 9.66 43.03
CA TRP A 47 -20.68 10.15 42.09
C TRP A 47 -19.27 9.69 42.44
N ASP A 48 -18.88 9.70 43.71
CA ASP A 48 -17.56 9.25 44.14
C ASP A 48 -17.38 7.75 43.83
N LYS A 49 -18.38 6.93 44.15
CA LYS A 49 -18.38 5.49 43.83
C LYS A 49 -18.37 5.24 42.32
N TYR A 50 -19.18 5.98 41.57
CA TYR A 50 -19.21 5.91 40.11
C TYR A 50 -17.83 6.23 39.51
N ASN A 51 -17.22 7.34 39.93
CA ASN A 51 -15.92 7.77 39.43
C ASN A 51 -14.80 6.77 39.74
N GLU A 52 -14.82 6.15 40.92
CA GLU A 52 -13.86 5.11 41.28
C GLU A 52 -13.99 3.87 40.38
N LEU A 53 -15.22 3.34 40.24
CA LEU A 53 -15.49 2.20 39.37
C LEU A 53 -15.16 2.50 37.90
N LYS A 54 -15.48 3.72 37.44
CA LYS A 54 -15.21 4.16 36.06
C LYS A 54 -13.72 4.22 35.78
N ARG A 55 -12.93 4.80 36.70
CA ARG A 55 -11.46 4.82 36.60
C ARG A 55 -10.87 3.42 36.54
N ASN A 56 -11.37 2.51 37.37
CA ASN A 56 -10.91 1.12 37.37
C ASN A 56 -11.28 0.41 36.07
N PHE A 57 -12.51 0.56 35.58
CA PHE A 57 -12.97 0.02 34.31
C PHE A 57 -12.10 0.49 33.14
N ASP A 58 -11.91 1.81 33.01
CA ASP A 58 -11.10 2.40 31.95
C ASP A 58 -9.63 1.93 32.05
N SER A 59 -9.09 1.78 33.26
CA SER A 59 -7.75 1.25 33.51
C SER A 59 -7.60 -0.21 33.05
N ARG A 60 -8.58 -1.08 33.36
CA ARG A 60 -8.55 -2.50 32.93
C ARG A 60 -8.59 -2.61 31.42
N ASN A 61 -9.47 -1.85 30.75
CA ASN A 61 -9.53 -1.81 29.28
C ASN A 61 -8.22 -1.32 28.66
N ASN A 62 -7.66 -0.21 29.16
CA ASN A 62 -6.40 0.30 28.66
C ASN A 62 -5.26 -0.73 28.82
N ASN A 63 -5.20 -1.44 29.95
CA ASN A 63 -4.20 -2.49 30.15
C ASN A 63 -4.42 -3.70 29.22
N ALA A 64 -5.67 -4.09 28.97
CA ALA A 64 -6.00 -5.13 28.00
C ALA A 64 -5.59 -4.72 26.57
N ASP A 65 -5.78 -3.46 26.21
CA ASP A 65 -5.36 -2.91 24.91
C ASP A 65 -3.83 -2.91 24.75
N LEU A 66 -3.09 -2.59 25.80
CA LEU A 66 -1.62 -2.69 25.80
C LEU A 66 -1.17 -4.14 25.60
N LEU A 67 -1.81 -5.10 26.27
CA LEU A 67 -1.53 -6.53 26.06
C LEU A 67 -1.88 -6.97 24.64
N ASN A 68 -2.99 -6.52 24.08
CA ASN A 68 -3.36 -6.79 22.68
C ASN A 68 -2.27 -6.35 21.71
N ARG A 69 -1.75 -5.12 21.85
CA ARG A 69 -0.65 -4.62 21.00
C ARG A 69 0.59 -5.49 21.12
N LYS A 70 0.93 -5.92 22.34
CA LYS A 70 2.07 -6.81 22.61
C LYS A 70 1.88 -8.19 21.98
N ILE A 71 0.70 -8.78 22.12
CA ILE A 71 0.34 -10.07 21.51
C ILE A 71 0.46 -9.97 19.99
N SER A 72 -0.18 -8.96 19.38
CA SER A 72 -0.13 -8.77 17.92
C SER A 72 1.29 -8.60 17.41
N ARG A 73 2.15 -7.85 18.11
CA ARG A 73 3.56 -7.71 17.75
C ARG A 73 4.28 -9.07 17.74
N ARG A 74 4.11 -9.86 18.81
CA ARG A 74 4.75 -11.18 18.94
C ARG A 74 4.25 -12.19 17.91
N GLU A 75 2.95 -12.20 17.65
CA GLU A 75 2.36 -13.05 16.60
C GLU A 75 2.84 -12.65 15.21
N ASN A 76 2.95 -11.36 14.93
CA ASN A 76 3.51 -10.85 13.69
C ASN A 76 4.98 -11.25 13.50
N LEU A 77 5.80 -11.13 14.54
CA LEU A 77 7.20 -11.57 14.51
C LEU A 77 7.32 -13.09 14.32
N ALA A 78 6.48 -13.88 14.99
CA ALA A 78 6.51 -15.33 14.88
C ALA A 78 6.07 -15.85 13.50
N ASN A 79 5.20 -15.10 12.81
CA ASN A 79 4.64 -15.48 11.50
C ASN A 79 5.17 -14.61 10.35
N CYS A 80 6.23 -13.84 10.56
CA CYS A 80 6.64 -12.77 9.66
C CYS A 80 6.94 -13.27 8.24
N ASP A 81 7.61 -14.40 8.09
CA ASP A 81 7.97 -14.98 6.80
C ASP A 81 6.72 -15.30 5.96
N SER A 82 5.74 -15.98 6.58
CA SER A 82 4.48 -16.34 5.92
C SER A 82 3.66 -15.11 5.56
N LEU A 83 3.57 -14.14 6.48
CA LEU A 83 2.84 -12.89 6.27
C LEU A 83 3.48 -12.04 5.16
N MET A 84 4.81 -11.92 5.14
CA MET A 84 5.55 -11.19 4.10
C MET A 84 5.33 -11.81 2.72
N VAL A 85 5.40 -13.14 2.60
CA VAL A 85 5.10 -13.84 1.34
C VAL A 85 3.66 -13.53 0.90
N GLY A 86 2.69 -13.66 1.79
CA GLY A 86 1.29 -13.36 1.47
C GLY A 86 1.05 -11.91 1.05
N TYR A 87 1.76 -10.94 1.64
CA TYR A 87 1.67 -9.54 1.22
C TYR A 87 2.31 -9.31 -0.15
N ILE A 88 3.46 -9.91 -0.44
CA ILE A 88 4.11 -9.82 -1.76
C ILE A 88 3.18 -10.39 -2.83
N GLU A 89 2.65 -11.59 -2.62
CA GLU A 89 1.69 -12.22 -3.53
C GLU A 89 0.45 -11.34 -3.74
N ALA A 90 -0.09 -10.74 -2.68
CA ALA A 90 -1.23 -9.85 -2.79
C ALA A 90 -0.90 -8.59 -3.60
N MET A 91 0.25 -7.95 -3.36
CA MET A 91 0.70 -6.78 -4.14
C MET A 91 0.93 -7.13 -5.62
N ASP A 92 1.52 -8.29 -5.90
CA ASP A 92 1.73 -8.78 -7.27
C ASP A 92 0.40 -9.01 -7.99
N ASN A 93 -0.59 -9.60 -7.31
CA ASN A 93 -1.93 -9.80 -7.87
C ASN A 93 -2.61 -8.47 -8.22
N TRP A 94 -2.60 -7.49 -7.29
CA TRP A 94 -3.21 -6.18 -7.56
C TRP A 94 -2.48 -5.41 -8.65
N THR A 95 -1.17 -5.55 -8.75
CA THR A 95 -0.37 -4.96 -9.83
C THR A 95 -0.72 -5.60 -11.18
N GLY A 96 -0.92 -6.92 -11.20
CA GLY A 96 -1.40 -7.64 -12.38
C GLY A 96 -2.80 -7.17 -12.81
N ASP A 97 -3.74 -7.10 -11.86
CA ASP A 97 -5.10 -6.61 -12.11
C ASP A 97 -5.10 -5.17 -12.65
N GLU A 98 -4.29 -4.29 -12.06
CA GLU A 98 -4.11 -2.92 -12.54
C GLU A 98 -3.55 -2.88 -13.96
N GLN A 99 -2.56 -3.74 -14.27
CA GLN A 99 -2.00 -3.82 -15.63
C GLN A 99 -3.07 -4.25 -16.64
N GLU A 100 -3.84 -5.30 -16.35
CA GLU A 100 -4.92 -5.75 -17.24
C GLU A 100 -5.97 -4.66 -17.48
N LEU A 101 -6.34 -3.92 -16.43
CA LEU A 101 -7.29 -2.81 -16.54
C LEU A 101 -6.73 -1.67 -17.39
N ASN A 102 -5.44 -1.36 -17.26
CA ASN A 102 -4.78 -0.37 -18.10
C ASN A 102 -4.70 -0.80 -19.57
N GLU A 103 -4.44 -2.08 -19.85
CA GLU A 103 -4.48 -2.63 -21.21
C GLU A 103 -5.89 -2.54 -21.81
N LYS A 104 -6.92 -2.90 -21.03
CA LYS A 104 -8.34 -2.74 -21.42
C LYS A 104 -8.65 -1.27 -21.72
N ARG A 105 -8.25 -0.35 -20.84
CA ARG A 105 -8.42 1.10 -21.03
C ARG A 105 -7.78 1.60 -22.33
N GLN A 106 -6.54 1.19 -22.61
CA GLN A 106 -5.83 1.57 -23.84
C GLN A 106 -6.54 1.04 -25.08
N SER A 107 -7.01 -0.22 -25.05
CA SER A 107 -7.75 -0.82 -26.16
C SER A 107 -9.06 -0.07 -26.46
N LEU A 108 -9.83 0.27 -25.41
CA LEU A 108 -11.08 1.04 -25.51
C LEU A 108 -10.83 2.45 -26.04
N SER A 109 -9.81 3.14 -25.52
CA SER A 109 -9.43 4.48 -25.97
C SER A 109 -9.02 4.49 -27.45
N THR A 110 -8.22 3.50 -27.87
CA THR A 110 -7.83 3.34 -29.29
C THR A 110 -9.05 3.10 -30.17
N ARG A 111 -9.97 2.24 -29.74
CA ARG A 111 -11.18 1.92 -30.50
C ARG A 111 -12.11 3.13 -30.62
N LEU A 112 -12.26 3.90 -29.54
CA LEU A 112 -13.03 5.14 -29.51
C LEU A 112 -12.46 6.17 -30.49
N ALA A 113 -11.14 6.37 -30.50
CA ALA A 113 -10.49 7.28 -31.44
C ALA A 113 -10.70 6.85 -32.91
N GLN A 114 -10.64 5.54 -33.20
CA GLN A 114 -10.94 5.02 -34.54
C GLN A 114 -12.38 5.29 -34.97
N ILE A 115 -13.36 5.08 -34.08
CA ILE A 115 -14.78 5.33 -34.38
C ILE A 115 -15.03 6.82 -34.61
N GLN A 116 -14.42 7.68 -33.79
CA GLN A 116 -14.50 9.14 -33.96
C GLN A 116 -13.96 9.57 -35.33
N GLN A 117 -12.77 9.08 -35.70
CA GLN A 117 -12.16 9.40 -36.99
C GLN A 117 -13.03 8.92 -38.16
N GLN A 118 -13.49 7.67 -38.11
CA GLN A 118 -14.34 7.10 -39.15
C GLN A 118 -15.65 7.87 -39.31
N ALA A 119 -16.28 8.28 -38.20
CA ALA A 119 -17.52 9.04 -38.20
C ALA A 119 -17.39 10.41 -38.88
N VAL A 120 -16.25 11.08 -38.68
CA VAL A 120 -15.93 12.37 -39.31
C VAL A 120 -15.65 12.19 -40.80
N GLU A 121 -14.84 11.20 -41.16
CA GLU A 121 -14.48 10.92 -42.55
C GLU A 121 -15.70 10.53 -43.41
N ASP A 122 -16.56 9.65 -42.89
CA ASP A 122 -17.74 9.19 -43.62
C ASP A 122 -18.74 10.32 -43.87
N MET A 123 -18.97 11.18 -42.87
CA MET A 123 -19.82 12.36 -43.01
C MET A 123 -19.22 13.38 -43.98
N ALA A 124 -17.89 13.61 -43.93
CA ALA A 124 -17.22 14.52 -44.84
C ALA A 124 -17.32 14.03 -46.30
N LYS A 125 -17.07 12.73 -46.55
CA LYS A 125 -17.20 12.13 -47.89
C LYS A 125 -18.63 12.23 -48.42
N ALA A 126 -19.63 11.97 -47.57
CA ALA A 126 -21.04 12.06 -47.99
C ALA A 126 -21.46 13.49 -48.34
N ARG A 127 -21.04 14.48 -47.54
CA ARG A 127 -21.30 15.92 -47.83
C ARG A 127 -20.57 16.40 -49.08
N GLN A 128 -19.33 15.94 -49.28
CA GLN A 128 -18.57 16.27 -50.47
C GLN A 128 -19.28 15.75 -51.72
N ALA A 129 -19.72 14.48 -51.70
CA ALA A 129 -20.45 13.88 -52.82
C ALA A 129 -21.76 14.63 -53.16
N GLU A 130 -22.49 15.12 -52.15
CA GLU A 130 -23.68 15.95 -52.37
C GLU A 130 -23.32 17.31 -53.01
N THR A 131 -22.25 17.95 -52.52
CA THR A 131 -21.77 19.24 -53.02
C THR A 131 -21.28 19.13 -54.47
N ASP A 132 -20.54 18.07 -54.78
CA ASP A 132 -20.04 17.80 -56.14
C ASP A 132 -21.21 17.56 -57.11
N ALA A 133 -22.21 16.77 -56.71
CA ALA A 133 -23.39 16.51 -57.53
C ALA A 133 -24.25 17.77 -57.76
N ALA A 134 -24.44 18.60 -56.72
CA ALA A 134 -25.14 19.88 -56.85
C ALA A 134 -24.40 20.86 -57.78
N THR A 135 -23.06 20.86 -57.73
CA THR A 135 -22.22 21.69 -58.60
C THR A 135 -22.32 21.22 -60.06
N ALA A 136 -22.25 19.90 -60.30
CA ALA A 136 -22.41 19.33 -61.63
C ALA A 136 -23.80 19.65 -62.23
N TYR A 137 -24.85 19.58 -61.43
CA TYR A 137 -26.20 19.97 -61.86
C TYR A 137 -26.28 21.45 -62.23
N ALA A 138 -25.76 22.35 -61.38
CA ALA A 138 -25.72 23.78 -61.68
C ALA A 138 -24.92 24.09 -62.96
N GLN A 139 -23.85 23.36 -63.22
CA GLN A 139 -23.08 23.47 -64.46
C GLN A 139 -23.88 22.99 -65.68
N ALA A 140 -24.51 21.81 -65.63
CA ALA A 140 -25.33 21.33 -66.75
C ALA A 140 -26.45 22.33 -67.12
N VAL A 141 -27.12 22.88 -66.11
CA VAL A 141 -28.16 23.92 -66.27
C VAL A 141 -27.61 25.19 -66.92
N ALA A 142 -26.42 25.64 -66.50
CA ALA A 142 -25.80 26.85 -67.06
C ALA A 142 -25.40 26.70 -68.54
N TRP A 143 -25.11 25.49 -68.99
CA TRP A 143 -24.69 25.20 -70.37
C TRP A 143 -25.84 24.71 -71.27
N GLY A 144 -27.03 24.50 -70.72
CA GLY A 144 -28.22 24.04 -71.46
C GLY A 144 -28.12 22.58 -71.93
N ASP A 145 -27.31 21.77 -71.25
CA ASP A 145 -27.16 20.34 -71.54
C ASP A 145 -28.25 19.54 -70.82
N THR A 146 -29.36 19.31 -71.52
CA THR A 146 -30.54 18.62 -70.94
C THR A 146 -30.26 17.17 -70.55
N GLU A 147 -29.32 16.49 -71.22
CA GLU A 147 -28.95 15.11 -70.90
C GLU A 147 -28.02 15.06 -69.67
N GLY A 148 -27.11 16.03 -69.58
CA GLY A 148 -26.29 16.28 -68.40
C GLY A 148 -27.12 16.68 -67.17
N GLU A 149 -28.18 17.47 -67.35
CA GLU A 149 -29.10 17.87 -66.26
C GLU A 149 -29.81 16.66 -65.64
N GLU A 150 -30.34 15.76 -66.48
CA GLU A 150 -31.06 14.57 -66.00
C GLU A 150 -30.12 13.62 -65.25
N THR A 151 -28.91 13.43 -65.78
CA THR A 151 -27.86 12.61 -65.15
C THR A 151 -27.40 13.21 -63.82
N ALA A 152 -27.09 14.51 -63.79
CA ALA A 152 -26.64 15.18 -62.57
C ALA A 152 -27.74 15.26 -61.50
N ASN A 153 -29.01 15.37 -61.89
CA ASN A 153 -30.14 15.31 -60.96
C ASN A 153 -30.28 13.91 -60.34
N ALA A 154 -30.12 12.84 -61.13
CA ALA A 154 -30.12 11.47 -60.61
C ALA A 154 -28.97 11.24 -59.62
N ASP A 155 -27.77 11.76 -59.93
CA ASP A 155 -26.60 11.68 -59.04
C ASP A 155 -26.79 12.53 -57.77
N ALA A 156 -27.41 13.71 -57.85
CA ALA A 156 -27.74 14.52 -56.70
C ALA A 156 -28.75 13.81 -55.77
N GLN A 157 -29.78 13.17 -56.34
CA GLN A 157 -30.73 12.36 -55.55
C GLN A 157 -30.05 11.16 -54.88
N LYS A 158 -29.10 10.51 -55.57
CA LYS A 158 -28.32 9.41 -55.01
C LYS A 158 -27.39 9.89 -53.89
N ALA A 159 -26.71 11.02 -54.07
CA ALA A 159 -25.86 11.63 -53.05
C ALA A 159 -26.65 12.04 -51.80
N ALA A 160 -27.85 12.62 -51.98
CA ALA A 160 -28.74 12.96 -50.86
C ALA A 160 -29.19 11.71 -50.08
N LYS A 161 -29.54 10.60 -50.75
CA LYS A 161 -29.85 9.33 -50.08
C LYS A 161 -28.65 8.73 -49.34
N ASN A 162 -27.45 8.87 -49.90
CA ASN A 162 -26.23 8.43 -49.22
C ASN A 162 -25.92 9.29 -47.99
N LEU A 163 -26.19 10.59 -48.07
CA LEU A 163 -26.02 11.51 -46.94
C LEU A 163 -26.99 11.19 -45.80
N THR A 164 -28.26 10.90 -46.08
CA THR A 164 -29.20 10.50 -45.02
C THR A 164 -28.78 9.18 -44.36
N ALA A 165 -28.33 8.20 -45.15
CA ALA A 165 -27.79 6.95 -44.63
C ALA A 165 -26.52 7.17 -43.77
N ALA A 166 -25.60 8.03 -44.21
CA ALA A 166 -24.40 8.40 -43.46
C ALA A 166 -24.75 9.14 -42.15
N ALA A 167 -25.77 10.01 -42.16
CA ALA A 167 -26.24 10.71 -40.97
C ALA A 167 -26.86 9.76 -39.95
N GLU A 168 -27.65 8.78 -40.37
CA GLU A 168 -28.16 7.73 -39.49
C GLU A 168 -27.03 6.87 -38.91
N HIS A 169 -26.05 6.51 -39.73
CA HIS A 169 -24.87 5.76 -39.30
C HIS A 169 -24.06 6.55 -38.26
N ASN A 170 -23.81 7.85 -38.49
CA ASN A 170 -23.12 8.73 -37.55
C ASN A 170 -23.88 8.87 -36.22
N ARG A 171 -25.23 8.92 -36.26
CA ARG A 171 -26.05 8.89 -35.04
C ARG A 171 -25.84 7.61 -34.24
N ARG A 172 -25.77 6.44 -34.90
CA ARG A 172 -25.49 5.16 -34.23
C ARG A 172 -24.08 5.12 -33.66
N GLN A 173 -23.09 5.60 -34.41
CA GLN A 173 -21.71 5.73 -33.92
C GLN A 173 -21.62 6.64 -32.70
N THR A 174 -22.37 7.75 -32.67
CA THR A 174 -22.42 8.65 -31.51
C THR A 174 -22.91 7.92 -30.25
N LEU A 175 -23.98 7.13 -30.34
CA LEU A 175 -24.44 6.32 -29.22
C LEU A 175 -23.39 5.31 -28.75
N MET A 176 -22.66 4.69 -29.70
CA MET A 176 -21.59 3.76 -29.38
C MET A 176 -20.38 4.45 -28.73
N MET A 177 -20.04 5.66 -29.17
CA MET A 177 -18.99 6.48 -28.55
C MET A 177 -19.36 6.82 -27.11
N THR A 178 -20.59 7.30 -26.84
CA THR A 178 -21.05 7.58 -25.48
C THR A 178 -21.02 6.33 -24.58
N ALA A 179 -21.39 5.16 -25.12
CA ALA A 179 -21.28 3.91 -24.38
C ALA A 179 -19.82 3.56 -24.05
N LEU A 180 -18.89 3.70 -25.00
CA LEU A 180 -17.46 3.46 -24.78
C LEU A 180 -16.83 4.47 -23.81
N GLU A 181 -17.25 5.73 -23.83
CA GLU A 181 -16.84 6.74 -22.86
C GLU A 181 -17.28 6.36 -21.44
N GLN A 182 -18.50 5.85 -21.29
CA GLN A 182 -18.98 5.37 -19.98
C GLN A 182 -18.23 4.13 -19.49
N GLU A 183 -17.88 3.20 -20.39
CA GLU A 183 -17.03 2.06 -20.05
C GLU A 183 -15.63 2.52 -19.63
N LEU A 184 -15.04 3.51 -20.31
CA LEU A 184 -13.75 4.10 -19.90
C LEU A 184 -13.81 4.69 -18.49
N VAL A 185 -14.87 5.44 -18.16
CA VAL A 185 -15.08 5.98 -16.79
C VAL A 185 -15.16 4.85 -15.77
N THR A 186 -15.80 3.74 -16.13
CA THR A 186 -15.95 2.59 -15.24
C THR A 186 -14.61 1.87 -15.02
N VAL A 187 -13.83 1.68 -16.08
CA VAL A 187 -12.48 1.11 -16.00
C VAL A 187 -11.55 2.02 -15.17
N ASP A 188 -11.60 3.34 -15.37
CA ASP A 188 -10.81 4.30 -14.59
C ASP A 188 -11.13 4.22 -13.09
N LYS A 189 -12.40 4.00 -12.74
CA LYS A 189 -12.80 3.76 -11.35
C LYS A 189 -12.17 2.48 -10.80
N TYR A 190 -12.20 1.37 -11.55
CA TYR A 190 -11.60 0.11 -11.09
C TYR A 190 -10.08 0.19 -10.98
N ILE A 191 -9.41 0.94 -11.85
CA ILE A 191 -7.96 1.21 -11.72
C ILE A 191 -7.69 1.94 -10.39
N ALA A 192 -8.46 2.99 -10.09
CA ALA A 192 -8.31 3.71 -8.83
C ALA A 192 -8.57 2.83 -7.60
N GLU A 193 -9.58 1.96 -7.65
CA GLU A 193 -9.87 0.99 -6.58
C GLU A 193 -8.71 -0.01 -6.40
N ALA A 194 -8.16 -0.56 -7.49
CA ALA A 194 -7.02 -1.47 -7.44
C ALA A 194 -5.78 -0.79 -6.83
N GLN A 195 -5.47 0.44 -7.24
CA GLN A 195 -4.36 1.23 -6.69
C GLN A 195 -4.52 1.51 -5.19
N GLU A 196 -5.74 1.81 -4.73
CA GLU A 196 -6.01 2.04 -3.31
C GLU A 196 -5.84 0.75 -2.50
N LYS A 197 -6.31 -0.39 -3.02
CA LYS A 197 -6.10 -1.70 -2.38
C LYS A 197 -4.63 -2.07 -2.30
N HIS A 198 -3.87 -1.86 -3.38
CA HIS A 198 -2.42 -2.05 -3.41
C HIS A 198 -1.74 -1.23 -2.31
N LYS A 199 -1.99 0.09 -2.26
CA LYS A 199 -1.41 0.98 -1.24
C LYS A 199 -1.76 0.59 0.19
N GLY A 200 -2.99 0.11 0.41
CA GLY A 200 -3.42 -0.39 1.73
C GLY A 200 -2.63 -1.62 2.17
N ILE A 201 -2.39 -2.55 1.24
CA ILE A 201 -1.58 -3.75 1.48
C ILE A 201 -0.11 -3.37 1.70
N GLU A 202 0.46 -2.55 0.82
CA GLU A 202 1.83 -2.05 0.91
C GLU A 202 2.09 -1.38 2.27
N ARG A 203 1.17 -0.50 2.71
CA ARG A 203 1.27 0.13 4.03
C ARG A 203 1.30 -0.90 5.16
N THR A 204 0.45 -1.92 5.08
CA THR A 204 0.39 -2.98 6.10
C THR A 204 1.66 -3.83 6.10
N ALA A 205 2.18 -4.16 4.91
CA ALA A 205 3.45 -4.85 4.75
C ALA A 205 4.61 -4.03 5.34
N LEU A 206 4.63 -2.71 5.12
CA LEU A 206 5.63 -1.82 5.69
C LEU A 206 5.59 -1.80 7.23
N TRP A 207 4.41 -1.78 7.86
CA TRP A 207 4.29 -1.89 9.32
C TRP A 207 4.86 -3.20 9.87
N LEU A 208 4.61 -4.31 9.18
CA LEU A 208 5.20 -5.60 9.56
C LEU A 208 6.72 -5.58 9.36
N SER A 209 7.22 -5.05 8.24
CA SER A 209 8.66 -4.92 8.00
C SER A 209 9.35 -4.03 9.05
N GLN A 210 8.71 -2.94 9.47
CA GLN A 210 9.19 -2.07 10.53
C GLN A 210 9.33 -2.86 11.83
N THR A 211 8.30 -3.63 12.20
CA THR A 211 8.32 -4.45 13.43
C THR A 211 9.49 -5.44 13.43
N VAL A 212 9.76 -6.08 12.29
CA VAL A 212 10.90 -7.00 12.13
C VAL A 212 12.23 -6.25 12.22
N LEU A 213 12.35 -5.10 11.56
CA LEU A 213 13.57 -4.29 11.57
C LEU A 213 13.89 -3.74 12.96
N GLU A 214 12.88 -3.34 13.73
CA GLU A 214 13.07 -2.92 15.13
C GLU A 214 13.62 -4.06 15.99
N GLU A 215 13.14 -5.30 15.81
CA GLU A 215 13.67 -6.46 16.53
C GLU A 215 15.11 -6.78 16.10
N GLN A 216 15.39 -6.78 14.79
CA GLN A 216 16.74 -6.97 14.28
C GLN A 216 17.71 -5.88 14.75
N TRP A 217 17.25 -4.63 14.85
CA TRP A 217 18.01 -3.52 15.41
C TRP A 217 18.37 -3.78 16.87
N ASN A 218 17.40 -4.19 17.69
CA ASN A 218 17.63 -4.50 19.09
C ASN A 218 18.58 -5.70 19.28
N GLU A 219 18.49 -6.73 18.45
CA GLU A 219 19.42 -7.87 18.47
C GLU A 219 20.84 -7.48 18.02
N ALA A 220 20.97 -6.62 17.01
CA ALA A 220 22.26 -6.07 16.61
C ALA A 220 22.88 -5.21 17.72
N ALA A 221 22.06 -4.41 18.42
CA ALA A 221 22.49 -3.64 19.57
C ALA A 221 22.96 -4.56 20.70
N LYS A 222 22.22 -5.64 21.03
CA LYS A 222 22.64 -6.66 22.00
C LYS A 222 24.02 -7.21 21.69
N ALA A 223 24.22 -7.67 20.45
CA ALA A 223 25.50 -8.22 20.01
C ALA A 223 26.64 -7.21 20.09
N LEU A 224 26.39 -5.94 19.71
CA LEU A 224 27.37 -4.86 19.83
C LEU A 224 27.77 -4.64 21.30
N PHE A 225 26.80 -4.62 22.22
CA PHE A 225 27.07 -4.42 23.64
C PHE A 225 27.74 -5.63 24.31
N ASP A 226 27.53 -6.84 23.80
CA ASP A 226 28.26 -8.04 24.26
C ASP A 226 29.74 -7.98 23.90
N VAL A 227 30.05 -7.61 22.66
CA VAL A 227 31.44 -7.40 22.21
C VAL A 227 32.05 -6.19 22.92
N GLY A 228 31.30 -5.10 23.03
CA GLY A 228 31.70 -3.88 23.73
C GLY A 228 32.01 -4.13 25.21
N GLY A 229 31.24 -4.98 25.90
CA GLY A 229 31.48 -5.36 27.29
C GLY A 229 32.79 -6.13 27.47
N LYS A 230 33.13 -7.02 26.53
CA LYS A 230 34.44 -7.73 26.51
C LYS A 230 35.59 -6.76 26.28
N LEU A 231 35.44 -5.82 25.35
CA LEU A 231 36.44 -4.78 25.09
C LEU A 231 36.63 -3.87 26.31
N TRP A 232 35.54 -3.46 26.96
CA TRP A 232 35.57 -2.67 28.19
C TRP A 232 36.30 -3.41 29.32
N ALA A 233 36.05 -4.71 29.47
CA ALA A 233 36.73 -5.56 30.45
C ALA A 233 38.25 -5.64 30.15
N ASN A 234 38.62 -5.77 28.88
CA ASN A 234 40.02 -5.78 28.46
C ASN A 234 40.73 -4.46 28.80
N TYR A 235 40.14 -3.31 28.46
CA TYR A 235 40.68 -2.00 28.81
C TYR A 235 40.85 -1.84 30.31
N ARG A 236 39.84 -2.25 31.10
CA ARG A 236 39.90 -2.21 32.57
C ARG A 236 41.07 -3.05 33.11
N LEU A 237 41.27 -4.27 32.58
CA LEU A 237 42.34 -5.17 33.03
C LEU A 237 43.75 -4.72 32.60
N LEU A 238 43.86 -4.02 31.47
CA LEU A 238 45.12 -3.43 31.00
C LEU A 238 45.41 -2.04 31.61
N GLY A 239 44.49 -1.46 32.37
CA GLY A 239 44.61 -0.10 32.90
C GLY A 239 44.51 0.99 31.82
N LEU A 240 43.85 0.69 30.69
CA LEU A 240 43.59 1.63 29.60
C LEU A 240 42.31 2.44 29.85
N ASP A 241 42.17 3.58 29.17
CA ASP A 241 41.02 4.47 29.26
C ASP A 241 39.82 3.98 28.41
N GLN A 242 38.60 4.09 28.95
CA GLN A 242 37.33 3.70 28.32
C GLN A 242 36.52 4.89 27.74
N ILE A 243 37.02 6.13 27.78
CA ILE A 243 36.27 7.34 27.36
C ILE A 243 35.57 7.20 26.00
N ASN A 244 36.19 6.52 25.03
CA ASN A 244 35.60 6.34 23.70
C ASN A 244 34.30 5.51 23.73
N LEU A 245 34.20 4.54 24.64
CA LEU A 245 33.00 3.69 24.80
C LEU A 245 31.93 4.37 25.65
N MET A 246 32.29 5.37 26.46
CA MET A 246 31.34 6.12 27.30
C MET A 246 30.31 6.90 26.47
N LYS A 247 30.65 7.23 25.21
CA LYS A 247 29.77 7.96 24.29
C LYS A 247 28.77 7.05 23.56
N LEU A 248 28.90 5.74 23.69
CA LEU A 248 27.99 4.81 23.01
C LEU A 248 26.60 4.88 23.68
N ALA A 249 25.62 5.27 22.87
CA ALA A 249 24.21 5.26 23.23
C ALA A 249 23.40 4.77 22.03
N VAL A 250 22.74 3.62 22.17
CA VAL A 250 21.93 3.01 21.11
C VAL A 250 20.48 2.97 21.59
N PRO A 251 19.52 3.53 20.85
CA PRO A 251 18.11 3.45 21.23
C PRO A 251 17.61 2.01 21.16
N GLU A 252 16.77 1.64 22.12
CA GLU A 252 15.93 0.44 22.02
C GLU A 252 14.65 0.83 21.29
N GLU A 253 14.26 0.04 20.30
CA GLU A 253 13.07 0.29 19.47
C GLU A 253 11.97 -0.74 19.78
N GLY A 254 10.71 -0.42 19.47
CA GLY A 254 9.58 -1.34 19.65
C GLY A 254 8.87 -1.24 21.01
N GLU A 255 8.86 -2.32 21.80
CA GLU A 255 8.05 -2.39 23.04
C GLU A 255 8.62 -1.55 24.19
N ASN A 256 9.93 -1.32 24.21
CA ASN A 256 10.63 -0.64 25.28
C ASN A 256 11.20 0.68 24.76
N PHE A 257 11.01 1.75 25.54
CA PHE A 257 11.51 3.10 25.20
C PHE A 257 12.84 3.39 25.90
N GLY A 258 13.76 2.42 25.84
CA GLY A 258 15.05 2.43 26.52
C GLY A 258 16.20 2.97 25.66
N LYS A 259 17.38 3.06 26.29
CA LYS A 259 18.65 3.25 25.59
C LYS A 259 19.70 2.37 26.22
N TRP A 260 20.45 1.69 25.37
CA TRP A 260 21.63 0.94 25.71
C TRP A 260 22.77 1.94 25.84
N THR A 261 23.36 2.05 27.03
CA THR A 261 24.40 3.06 27.33
C THR A 261 25.64 2.42 27.92
N TRP A 262 26.68 3.21 28.10
CA TRP A 262 27.94 2.75 28.71
C TRP A 262 27.78 2.03 30.07
N HIS A 263 26.70 2.30 30.83
CA HIS A 263 26.39 1.56 32.06
C HIS A 263 26.25 0.06 31.78
N GLU A 264 25.56 -0.30 30.69
CA GLU A 264 25.36 -1.67 30.24
C GLU A 264 26.70 -2.34 29.86
N LEU A 265 27.58 -1.59 29.17
CA LEU A 265 28.93 -2.07 28.85
C LEU A 265 29.74 -2.34 30.13
N SER A 266 29.69 -1.40 31.08
CA SER A 266 30.37 -1.53 32.37
C SER A 266 29.84 -2.72 33.15
N ASP A 267 28.52 -2.90 33.22
CA ASP A 267 27.90 -4.01 33.96
C ASP A 267 28.23 -5.36 33.33
N ARG A 268 28.12 -5.50 32.00
CA ARG A 268 28.56 -6.71 31.26
C ARG A 268 30.05 -6.98 31.43
N SER A 269 30.89 -5.93 31.46
CA SER A 269 32.34 -6.07 31.62
C SER A 269 32.75 -6.76 32.93
N ARG A 270 31.91 -6.69 33.98
CA ARG A 270 32.20 -7.31 35.29
C ARG A 270 32.12 -8.83 35.24
N GLN A 271 31.50 -9.40 34.21
CA GLN A 271 31.33 -10.83 34.05
C GLN A 271 32.58 -11.51 33.44
N TYR A 272 33.50 -10.74 32.86
CA TYR A 272 34.66 -11.28 32.15
C TYR A 272 35.96 -11.14 32.95
N SER A 273 36.65 -12.27 33.11
CA SER A 273 38.00 -12.34 33.68
C SER A 273 39.09 -12.34 32.59
N ALA A 274 40.35 -12.16 32.99
CA ALA A 274 41.48 -12.25 32.06
C ALA A 274 41.54 -13.59 31.30
N ARG A 275 41.15 -14.70 31.96
CA ARG A 275 41.12 -16.03 31.35
C ARG A 275 40.10 -16.12 30.21
N ASP A 276 38.93 -15.53 30.42
CA ASP A 276 37.84 -15.55 29.43
C ASP A 276 38.21 -14.72 28.18
N LEU A 277 38.91 -13.60 28.39
CA LEU A 277 39.32 -12.68 27.33
C LEU A 277 40.57 -13.11 26.54
N VAL A 278 41.31 -14.12 26.98
CA VAL A 278 42.45 -14.67 26.23
C VAL A 278 42.01 -15.84 25.35
N GLN A 279 40.85 -16.44 25.62
CA GLN A 279 40.25 -17.54 24.84
C GLN A 279 39.38 -17.03 23.68
N LEU A 280 39.77 -15.95 23.00
CA LEU A 280 38.96 -15.27 21.96
C LEU A 280 38.61 -16.13 20.74
N ASN A 281 39.27 -17.28 20.53
CA ASN A 281 39.06 -18.16 19.39
C ASN A 281 37.76 -18.99 19.43
N SER A 282 36.89 -18.77 20.40
CA SER A 282 35.54 -19.37 20.47
C SER A 282 34.41 -18.37 20.25
N LEU A 283 34.71 -17.15 19.78
CA LEU A 283 33.69 -16.17 19.45
C LEU A 283 32.91 -16.65 18.21
N PRO A 284 31.59 -16.90 18.30
CA PRO A 284 30.79 -17.03 17.10
C PRO A 284 30.78 -15.65 16.44
N ILE A 285 31.62 -15.46 15.43
CA ILE A 285 31.32 -14.48 14.40
C ILE A 285 29.96 -14.95 13.86
N PRO A 286 28.89 -14.14 13.91
CA PRO A 286 27.66 -14.48 13.23
C PRO A 286 28.05 -14.77 11.79
N GLN A 287 27.99 -16.05 11.40
CA GLN A 287 28.15 -16.40 10.01
C GLN A 287 27.08 -15.60 9.27
N GLN A 288 27.52 -14.88 8.24
CA GLN A 288 26.61 -14.31 7.25
C GLN A 288 25.62 -15.40 6.85
N PRO A 289 24.33 -15.10 6.63
CA PRO A 289 23.49 -16.03 5.89
C PRO A 289 24.07 -16.15 4.47
N GLU A 290 24.91 -17.16 4.26
CA GLU A 290 25.14 -17.73 2.94
C GLU A 290 23.78 -18.25 2.45
N ASN A 291 23.37 -17.73 1.29
CA ASN A 291 22.17 -18.05 0.50
C ASN A 291 20.91 -17.19 0.69
N LEU A 292 20.97 -15.94 0.22
CA LEU A 292 19.89 -15.36 -0.61
C LEU A 292 20.50 -14.42 -1.66
N SER A 293 21.37 -14.96 -2.52
CA SER A 293 21.76 -14.30 -3.77
C SER A 293 22.17 -15.38 -4.75
N ASN A 294 21.18 -15.92 -5.44
CA ASN A 294 21.41 -16.58 -6.71
C ASN A 294 20.85 -15.67 -7.82
N PRO A 295 21.63 -14.69 -8.33
CA PRO A 295 21.30 -13.99 -9.56
C PRO A 295 22.23 -14.51 -10.66
N GLU A 296 22.24 -15.82 -10.92
CA GLU A 296 22.71 -16.33 -12.20
C GLU A 296 21.55 -17.04 -12.89
N GLN A 297 21.29 -16.59 -14.12
CA GLN A 297 20.27 -17.06 -15.07
C GLN A 297 18.93 -16.33 -15.07
N ARG A 298 18.95 -15.01 -15.35
CA ARG A 298 18.15 -14.50 -16.46
C ARG A 298 19.09 -13.84 -17.46
N LYS A 299 19.13 -14.44 -18.64
CA LYS A 299 19.88 -13.94 -19.79
C LYS A 299 19.35 -12.56 -20.17
N ASP A 300 20.24 -11.59 -20.22
CA ASP A 300 20.07 -10.37 -20.99
C ASP A 300 19.96 -10.73 -22.48
N GLU A 301 18.74 -10.91 -22.96
CA GLU A 301 18.40 -10.72 -24.37
C GLU A 301 17.59 -9.43 -24.48
N ARG A 302 18.28 -8.28 -24.51
CA ARG A 302 17.88 -7.01 -25.19
C ARG A 302 18.78 -5.86 -24.75
N ASN A 303 19.91 -5.68 -25.44
CA ASN A 303 20.39 -4.36 -25.89
C ASN A 303 21.69 -4.49 -26.67
N GLU A 304 21.61 -4.91 -27.93
CA GLU A 304 22.63 -4.62 -28.94
C GLU A 304 21.94 -4.24 -30.26
N GLN A 305 21.20 -3.14 -30.28
CA GLN A 305 20.89 -2.44 -31.53
C GLN A 305 20.77 -0.93 -31.27
N ALA A 306 21.91 -0.28 -31.09
CA ALA A 306 22.07 1.10 -31.53
C ALA A 306 23.55 1.42 -31.69
N THR A 307 23.87 2.07 -32.81
CA THR A 307 25.15 2.71 -33.16
C THR A 307 26.30 1.79 -33.57
N THR A 308 26.38 1.42 -34.85
CA THR A 308 27.59 1.63 -35.69
C THR A 308 27.25 1.46 -37.18
N GLU A 309 26.64 2.46 -37.83
CA GLU A 309 26.75 2.60 -39.29
C GLU A 309 26.77 4.09 -39.67
N GLN A 310 27.96 4.67 -39.66
CA GLN A 310 28.28 5.75 -40.59
C GLN A 310 29.78 5.67 -40.95
N ARG A 311 30.01 5.50 -42.26
CA ARG A 311 31.23 5.74 -43.05
C ARG A 311 32.19 4.58 -43.22
N ASP A 312 32.04 3.93 -44.38
CA ASP A 312 33.00 3.87 -45.49
C ASP A 312 32.16 3.46 -46.74
N LEU A 313 32.35 3.85 -48.00
CA LEU A 313 33.19 4.78 -48.77
C LEU A 313 32.64 4.68 -50.23
N VAL A 314 32.68 5.79 -50.99
CA VAL A 314 32.58 5.91 -52.47
C VAL A 314 31.21 5.67 -53.14
#